data_AF-A0A804NXT8-F1
#
_entry.id   AF-A0A804NXT8-F1
#
_cell.length_a   1.000
_cell.length_b   1.000
_cell.length_c   1.000
_cell.angle_alpha   90.00
_cell.angle_beta   90.00
_cell.angle_gamma   90.00
#
_symmetry.space_group_name_H-M   'P 1'
#
loop_
_entity.id
_entity.type
_entity.pdbx_description
1 polymer ?
#
loop_
_entity_poly.entity_id
_entity_poly.type
_entity_poly.pdbx_seq_one_letter_code
_entity_poly.pdbx_strand_id
1 'polypeptide(L)'
;MLYRIALAVIQVMLDFQAAERQRLEEPIFYVGLACLCALINNNMHCYELSSELSSSTLEALPQNYAEQVNFEDTCKGFLEVAKEAVLQTVTVIFEDPGVHDLLVKLYQRDWLEGMVTEYLVETFADYFGDVKMYIEERPFRRFVEACIEETIVVYVDHLLSQKNYIKEETIERMRLDEEKLMDFFREHVNVTKVESRVRILADMRDLASAGSLDSFTLIFTNILEHQPDCPPEVVEKLVAMREDIPRKEAKEIVQECKEIYENSLVDGNPRKSGFVFGKLKCLTAKKGIWRKRGQ
;
A
#
# COMPACT_ATOMS: atom_id res chain seq x y z
N MET A 1 0.53 -9.54 -45.15
CA MET A 1 0.55 -8.09 -44.86
C MET A 1 0.04 -7.83 -43.44
N LEU A 2 -1.16 -8.29 -43.09
CA LEU A 2 -1.75 -8.15 -41.75
C LEU A 2 -0.82 -8.59 -40.60
N TYR A 3 -0.17 -9.75 -40.70
CA TYR A 3 0.79 -10.21 -39.70
C TYR A 3 1.91 -9.19 -39.38
N ARG A 4 2.51 -8.59 -40.42
CA ARG A 4 3.56 -7.57 -40.22
C ARG A 4 3.01 -6.28 -39.63
N ILE A 5 1.77 -5.91 -39.99
CA ILE A 5 1.08 -4.75 -39.41
C ILE A 5 0.83 -5.00 -37.92
N ALA A 6 0.36 -6.20 -37.54
CA ALA A 6 0.14 -6.56 -36.14
C ALA A 6 1.42 -6.43 -35.31
N LEU A 7 2.56 -6.95 -35.80
CA LEU A 7 3.85 -6.80 -35.13
C LEU A 7 4.29 -5.33 -35.00
N ALA A 8 4.10 -4.53 -36.05
CA ALA A 8 4.44 -3.11 -36.01
C ALA A 8 3.56 -2.33 -35.02
N VAL A 9 2.26 -2.63 -34.95
CA VAL A 9 1.34 -2.02 -33.99
C VAL A 9 1.71 -2.39 -32.55
N ILE A 10 2.07 -3.65 -32.30
CA ILE A 10 2.60 -4.09 -30.99
C ILE A 10 3.83 -3.26 -30.60
N GLN A 11 4.80 -3.11 -31.51
CA GLN A 11 5.99 -2.33 -31.22
C GLN A 11 5.66 -0.88 -30.88
N VAL A 12 4.76 -0.23 -31.64
CA VAL A 12 4.32 1.15 -31.37
C VAL A 12 3.64 1.27 -30.00
N MET A 13 2.81 0.30 -29.62
CA MET A 13 2.17 0.29 -28.29
C MET A 13 3.21 0.15 -27.17
N LEU A 14 4.20 -0.73 -27.34
CA LEU A 14 5.30 -0.90 -26.37
C LEU A 14 6.14 0.38 -26.24
N ASP A 15 6.51 1.00 -27.36
CA ASP A 15 7.29 2.23 -27.38
C ASP A 15 6.53 3.38 -26.72
N PHE A 16 5.22 3.48 -26.96
CA PHE A 16 4.36 4.48 -26.34
C PHE A 16 4.25 4.28 -24.82
N GLN A 17 4.01 3.05 -24.36
CA GLN A 17 3.99 2.74 -22.93
C GLN A 17 5.33 3.04 -22.25
N ALA A 18 6.46 2.76 -22.92
CA ALA A 18 7.78 3.09 -22.39
C ALA A 18 7.98 4.61 -22.26
N ALA A 19 7.52 5.39 -23.24
CA ALA A 19 7.58 6.85 -23.18
C ALA A 19 6.69 7.42 -22.05
N GLU A 20 5.51 6.84 -21.82
CA GLU A 20 4.65 7.24 -20.70
C GLU A 20 5.28 6.92 -19.34
N ARG A 21 5.91 5.75 -19.18
CA ARG A 21 6.65 5.41 -17.96
C ARG A 21 7.82 6.35 -17.71
N GLN A 22 8.58 6.70 -18.76
CA GLN A 22 9.66 7.67 -18.63
C GLN A 22 9.15 9.03 -18.14
N ARG A 23 7.96 9.45 -18.59
CA ARG A 23 7.34 10.69 -18.11
C ARG A 23 6.92 10.61 -16.64
N LEU A 24 6.53 9.43 -16.15
CA LEU A 24 6.22 9.21 -14.73
C LEU A 24 7.45 9.28 -13.81
N GLU A 25 8.66 9.20 -14.36
CA GLU A 25 9.92 9.40 -13.62
C GLU A 25 10.28 10.89 -13.44
N GLU A 26 9.62 11.80 -14.17
CA GLU A 26 9.83 13.24 -14.04
C GLU A 26 9.31 13.75 -12.68
N PRO A 27 9.91 14.81 -12.09
CA PRO A 27 9.45 15.32 -10.81
C PRO A 27 7.97 15.73 -10.86
N ILE A 28 7.22 15.24 -9.87
CA ILE A 28 5.75 15.32 -9.78
C ILE A 28 5.20 16.74 -9.99
N PHE A 29 5.91 17.75 -9.50
CA PHE A 29 5.56 19.17 -9.65
C PHE A 29 5.36 19.59 -11.12
N TYR A 30 6.05 18.96 -12.07
CA TYR A 30 5.94 19.28 -13.49
C TYR A 30 4.77 18.60 -14.20
N VAL A 31 4.24 17.50 -13.64
CA VAL A 31 3.17 16.72 -14.27
C VAL A 31 1.79 17.27 -13.89
N GLY A 32 1.55 17.51 -12.59
CA GLY A 32 0.27 18.00 -12.08
C GLY A 32 -0.84 16.94 -12.03
N LEU A 33 -1.76 17.10 -11.07
CA LEU A 33 -2.82 16.13 -10.74
C LEU A 33 -3.74 15.81 -11.92
N ALA A 34 -4.16 16.83 -12.67
CA ALA A 34 -5.05 16.65 -13.83
C ALA A 34 -4.40 15.83 -14.95
N CYS A 35 -3.09 16.01 -15.19
CA CYS A 35 -2.39 15.22 -16.20
C CYS A 35 -2.21 13.75 -15.78
N LEU A 36 -1.97 13.48 -14.48
CA LEU A 36 -1.94 12.12 -13.97
C LEU A 36 -3.30 11.44 -14.13
N CYS A 37 -4.39 12.12 -13.80
CA CYS A 37 -5.75 11.61 -14.01
C CYS A 37 -6.04 11.30 -15.48
N ALA A 38 -5.63 12.20 -16.38
CA ALA A 38 -5.76 11.98 -17.82
C ALA A 38 -4.95 10.77 -18.30
N LEU A 39 -3.71 10.61 -17.80
CA LEU A 39 -2.86 9.46 -18.12
C LEU A 39 -3.51 8.14 -17.69
N ILE A 40 -4.13 8.11 -16.50
CA ILE A 40 -4.86 6.95 -15.99
C ILE A 40 -6.03 6.60 -16.92
N ASN A 41 -6.92 7.56 -17.22
CA ASN A 41 -8.08 7.31 -18.08
C ASN A 41 -7.66 6.87 -19.48
N ASN A 42 -6.67 7.56 -20.06
CA ASN A 42 -6.18 7.25 -21.41
C ASN A 42 -5.63 5.82 -21.48
N ASN A 43 -4.86 5.39 -20.48
CA ASN A 43 -4.30 4.04 -20.45
C ASN A 43 -5.37 2.96 -20.24
N MET A 44 -6.41 3.25 -19.45
CA MET A 44 -7.58 2.37 -19.33
C MET A 44 -8.29 2.22 -20.67
N HIS A 45 -8.46 3.32 -21.40
CA HIS A 45 -9.08 3.30 -22.73
C HIS A 45 -8.19 2.61 -23.78
N CYS A 46 -6.87 2.83 -23.73
CA CYS A 46 -5.90 2.15 -24.58
C CYS A 46 -5.97 0.63 -24.39
N TYR A 47 -6.09 0.14 -23.15
CA TYR A 47 -6.28 -1.27 -22.87
C TYR A 47 -7.55 -1.84 -23.52
N GLU A 48 -8.67 -1.13 -23.43
CA GLU A 48 -9.94 -1.58 -24.03
C GLU A 48 -9.85 -1.64 -25.55
N LEU A 49 -9.39 -0.56 -26.19
CA LEU A 49 -9.23 -0.49 -27.64
C LEU A 49 -8.19 -1.48 -28.17
N SER A 50 -7.06 -1.65 -27.48
CA SER A 50 -6.02 -2.59 -27.90
C SER A 50 -6.48 -4.04 -27.74
N SER A 51 -7.33 -4.34 -26.75
CA SER A 51 -7.93 -5.66 -26.57
C SER A 51 -8.93 -5.99 -27.67
N GLU A 52 -9.77 -5.04 -28.06
CA GLU A 52 -10.68 -5.20 -29.20
C GLU A 52 -9.91 -5.41 -30.51
N LEU A 53 -8.90 -4.57 -30.76
CA LEU A 53 -8.01 -4.68 -31.91
C LEU A 53 -7.31 -6.05 -31.95
N SER A 54 -6.82 -6.52 -30.80
CA SER A 54 -6.20 -7.83 -30.64
C SER A 54 -7.15 -8.95 -31.08
N SER A 55 -8.39 -8.98 -30.56
CA SER A 55 -9.38 -10.01 -30.91
C SER A 55 -9.64 -10.02 -32.42
N SER A 56 -9.95 -8.86 -33.00
CA SER A 56 -10.25 -8.74 -34.43
C SER A 56 -9.06 -9.15 -35.31
N THR A 57 -7.83 -8.77 -34.90
CA THR A 57 -6.63 -9.10 -35.66
C THR A 57 -6.31 -10.59 -35.60
N LEU A 58 -6.44 -11.22 -34.43
CA LEU A 58 -6.17 -12.65 -34.25
C LEU A 58 -7.18 -13.52 -35.02
N GLU A 59 -8.46 -13.13 -35.03
CA GLU A 59 -9.51 -13.81 -35.82
C GLU A 59 -9.27 -13.72 -37.33
N ALA A 60 -8.70 -12.61 -37.80
CA ALA A 60 -8.42 -12.39 -39.21
C ALA A 60 -7.09 -13.02 -39.69
N LEU A 61 -6.25 -13.50 -38.77
CA LEU A 61 -4.97 -14.14 -39.10
C LEU A 61 -5.12 -15.66 -39.28
N PRO A 62 -4.39 -16.27 -40.24
CA PRO A 62 -4.23 -17.72 -40.25
C PRO A 62 -3.61 -18.20 -38.93
N GLN A 63 -4.07 -19.35 -38.44
CA GLN A 63 -3.71 -19.88 -37.12
C GLN A 63 -2.19 -19.90 -36.86
N ASN A 64 -1.40 -20.33 -37.84
CA ASN A 64 0.06 -20.40 -37.73
C ASN A 64 0.72 -19.04 -37.48
N TYR A 65 0.09 -17.93 -37.90
CA TYR A 65 0.56 -16.58 -37.63
C TYR A 65 -0.05 -16.01 -36.36
N ALA A 66 -1.32 -16.31 -36.06
CA ALA A 66 -1.97 -15.88 -34.82
C ALA A 66 -1.22 -16.38 -33.58
N GLU A 67 -0.74 -17.63 -33.60
CA GLU A 67 0.06 -18.22 -32.51
C GLU A 67 1.44 -17.55 -32.31
N GLN A 68 1.92 -16.76 -33.28
CA GLN A 68 3.20 -16.05 -33.20
C GLN A 68 3.06 -14.59 -32.71
N VAL A 69 1.83 -14.08 -32.57
CA VAL A 69 1.57 -12.69 -32.18
C VAL A 69 1.09 -12.62 -30.74
N ASN A 70 1.83 -11.91 -29.89
CA ASN A 70 1.46 -11.71 -28.49
C ASN A 70 0.94 -10.28 -28.25
N PHE A 71 -0.37 -10.11 -28.36
CA PHE A 71 -1.05 -8.88 -27.96
C PHE A 71 -1.30 -8.81 -26.46
N GLU A 72 -1.45 -9.95 -25.78
CA GLU A 72 -1.94 -10.02 -24.40
C GLU A 72 -1.06 -9.22 -23.43
N ASP A 73 0.25 -9.45 -23.47
CA ASP A 73 1.20 -8.74 -22.61
C ASP A 73 1.26 -7.25 -22.94
N THR A 74 1.14 -6.90 -24.22
CA THR A 74 1.16 -5.51 -24.67
C THR A 74 -0.09 -4.77 -24.21
N CYS A 75 -1.28 -5.37 -24.32
CA CYS A 75 -2.52 -4.80 -23.80
C CYS A 75 -2.41 -4.58 -22.28
N LYS A 76 -2.01 -5.62 -21.53
CA LYS A 76 -1.82 -5.53 -20.07
C LYS A 76 -0.82 -4.46 -19.67
N GLY A 77 0.18 -4.19 -20.50
CA GLY A 77 1.16 -3.12 -20.27
C GLY A 77 0.54 -1.75 -20.05
N PHE A 78 -0.58 -1.41 -20.71
CA PHE A 78 -1.33 -0.18 -20.46
C PHE A 78 -1.97 -0.15 -19.06
N LEU A 79 -2.46 -1.29 -18.56
CA LEU A 79 -2.99 -1.36 -17.19
C LEU A 79 -1.90 -1.12 -16.13
N GLU A 80 -0.67 -1.59 -16.38
CA GLU A 80 0.45 -1.32 -15.48
C GLU A 80 0.84 0.16 -15.51
N VAL A 81 0.86 0.82 -16.68
CA VAL A 81 1.08 2.29 -16.75
C VAL A 81 -0.02 3.04 -15.98
N ALA A 82 -1.29 2.67 -16.16
CA ALA A 82 -2.39 3.28 -15.43
C ALA A 82 -2.23 3.12 -13.91
N LYS A 83 -1.79 1.94 -13.46
CA LYS A 83 -1.53 1.64 -12.05
C LYS A 83 -0.35 2.45 -11.50
N GLU A 84 0.74 2.57 -12.24
CA GLU A 84 1.88 3.43 -11.86
C GLU A 84 1.44 4.90 -11.73
N ALA A 85 0.62 5.40 -12.67
CA ALA A 85 0.06 6.74 -12.62
C ALA A 85 -0.90 6.95 -11.43
N VAL A 86 -1.69 5.94 -11.05
CA VAL A 86 -2.50 5.96 -9.82
C VAL A 86 -1.60 6.13 -8.60
N LEU A 87 -0.52 5.34 -8.49
CA LEU A 87 0.40 5.44 -7.35
C LEU A 87 1.09 6.80 -7.28
N GLN A 88 1.50 7.37 -8.41
CA GLN A 88 2.05 8.72 -8.47
C GLN A 88 1.03 9.78 -8.04
N THR A 89 -0.26 9.59 -8.38
CA THR A 89 -1.34 10.48 -7.91
C THR A 89 -1.45 10.45 -6.37
N VAL A 90 -1.31 9.28 -5.75
CA VAL A 90 -1.24 9.16 -4.29
C VAL A 90 0.00 9.85 -3.74
N THR A 91 1.17 9.65 -4.35
CA THR A 91 2.42 10.30 -3.93
C THR A 91 2.30 11.82 -3.91
N VAL A 92 1.66 12.43 -4.92
CA VAL A 92 1.41 13.88 -4.95
C VAL A 92 0.74 14.37 -3.67
N ILE A 93 -0.27 13.63 -3.19
CA ILE A 93 -1.05 14.00 -2.01
C ILE A 93 -0.21 13.83 -0.74
N PHE A 94 0.54 12.72 -0.61
CA PHE A 94 1.33 12.44 0.59
C PHE A 94 2.63 13.25 0.68
N GLU A 95 3.11 13.80 -0.44
CA GLU A 95 4.24 14.74 -0.50
C GLU A 95 3.80 16.21 -0.41
N ASP A 96 2.49 16.50 -0.43
CA ASP A 96 1.99 17.84 -0.16
C ASP A 96 2.45 18.31 1.23
N PRO A 97 3.04 19.52 1.36
CA PRO A 97 3.54 20.02 2.64
C PRO A 97 2.46 20.06 3.74
N GLY A 98 1.21 20.37 3.40
CA GLY A 98 0.12 20.42 4.38
C GLY A 98 -0.23 19.04 4.92
N VAL A 99 -0.29 18.03 4.04
CA VAL A 99 -0.49 16.63 4.44
C VAL A 99 0.72 16.13 5.24
N HIS A 100 1.93 16.39 4.75
CA HIS A 100 3.16 15.97 5.43
C HIS A 100 3.26 16.53 6.85
N ASP A 101 2.95 17.82 7.04
CA ASP A 101 2.96 18.49 8.35
C ASP A 101 1.97 17.88 9.35
N LEU A 102 0.86 17.31 8.88
CA LEU A 102 -0.07 16.54 9.71
C LEU A 102 0.50 15.14 10.02
N LEU A 103 1.02 14.43 9.03
CA LEU A 103 1.53 13.06 9.19
C LEU A 103 2.69 12.98 10.19
N VAL A 104 3.61 13.95 10.19
CA VAL A 104 4.73 13.96 11.15
C VAL A 104 4.28 14.10 12.61
N LYS A 105 3.03 14.54 12.85
CA LYS A 105 2.43 14.71 14.18
C LYS A 105 1.70 13.46 14.68
N LEU A 106 1.61 12.39 13.88
CA LEU A 106 1.06 11.10 14.34
C LEU A 106 1.80 10.62 15.60
N TYR A 107 1.03 10.09 16.56
CA TYR A 107 1.53 9.66 17.88
C TYR A 107 2.19 10.77 18.72
N GLN A 108 1.93 12.03 18.40
CA GLN A 108 2.26 13.19 19.23
C GLN A 108 1.00 13.75 19.91
N ARG A 109 1.16 14.88 20.61
CA ARG A 109 0.08 15.52 21.37
C ARG A 109 -1.12 15.90 20.50
N ASP A 110 -0.90 16.57 19.36
CA ASP A 110 -1.99 16.98 18.45
C ASP A 110 -2.79 15.77 17.95
N TRP A 111 -2.12 14.63 17.72
CA TRP A 111 -2.76 13.38 17.35
C TRP A 111 -3.59 12.80 18.51
N LEU A 112 -3.03 12.80 19.72
CA LEU A 112 -3.74 12.33 20.91
C LEU A 112 -5.02 13.13 21.18
N GLU A 113 -4.98 14.44 20.91
CA GLU A 113 -6.13 15.36 21.00
C GLU A 113 -7.13 15.19 19.84
N GLY A 114 -6.86 14.31 18.86
CA GLY A 114 -7.75 13.97 17.74
C GLY A 114 -7.61 14.84 16.49
N MET A 115 -6.80 15.90 16.56
CA MET A 115 -6.73 16.94 15.53
C MET A 115 -6.10 16.43 14.22
N VAL A 116 -5.10 15.55 14.31
CA VAL A 116 -4.34 15.09 13.13
C VAL A 116 -5.24 14.30 12.19
N THR A 117 -5.93 13.27 12.69
CA THR A 117 -6.75 12.36 11.88
C THR A 117 -7.99 13.07 11.32
N GLU A 118 -8.59 13.98 12.09
CA GLU A 118 -9.69 14.82 11.62
C GLU A 118 -9.27 15.69 10.44
N TYR A 119 -8.18 16.45 10.57
CA TYR A 119 -7.71 17.30 9.48
C TYR A 119 -7.19 16.53 8.27
N LEU A 120 -6.58 15.36 8.47
CA LEU A 120 -6.15 14.50 7.37
C LEU A 120 -7.35 14.05 6.52
N VAL A 121 -8.44 13.63 7.16
CA VAL A 121 -9.66 13.18 6.46
C VAL A 121 -10.31 14.33 5.68
N GLU A 122 -10.41 15.52 6.27
CA GLU A 122 -10.93 16.71 5.55
C GLU A 122 -10.03 17.06 4.36
N THR A 123 -8.71 17.03 4.53
CA THR A 123 -7.75 17.31 3.45
C THR A 123 -7.86 16.27 2.33
N PHE A 124 -7.98 14.98 2.68
CA PHE A 124 -8.21 13.93 1.70
C PHE A 124 -9.54 14.08 0.98
N ALA A 125 -10.60 14.54 1.65
CA ALA A 125 -11.90 14.79 1.02
C ALA A 125 -11.80 15.86 -0.08
N ASP A 126 -11.05 16.94 0.16
CA ASP A 126 -10.79 17.99 -0.84
C ASP A 126 -10.03 17.41 -2.05
N TYR A 127 -8.93 16.69 -1.82
CA TYR A 127 -8.17 16.04 -2.90
C TYR A 127 -9.02 15.02 -3.67
N PHE A 128 -9.86 14.24 -2.98
CA PHE A 128 -10.73 13.26 -3.62
C PHE A 128 -11.77 13.95 -4.49
N GLY A 129 -12.30 15.09 -4.05
CA GLY A 129 -13.16 15.97 -4.84
C GLY A 129 -12.48 16.40 -6.14
N ASP A 130 -11.25 16.91 -6.06
CA ASP A 130 -10.48 17.37 -7.21
C ASP A 130 -10.13 16.24 -8.18
N VAL A 131 -9.62 15.12 -7.68
CA VAL A 131 -9.29 13.94 -8.50
C VAL A 131 -10.54 13.42 -9.23
N LYS A 132 -11.68 13.36 -8.53
CA LYS A 132 -12.95 12.88 -9.09
C LYS A 132 -13.48 13.76 -10.23
N MET A 133 -13.02 15.01 -10.36
CA MET A 133 -13.38 15.85 -11.51
C MET A 133 -12.73 15.36 -12.82
N TYR A 134 -11.59 14.67 -12.74
CA TYR A 134 -10.77 14.32 -13.89
C TYR A 134 -10.71 12.82 -14.16
N ILE A 135 -10.81 11.98 -13.13
CA ILE A 135 -10.65 10.54 -13.26
C ILE A 135 -12.01 9.83 -13.41
N GLU A 136 -12.04 8.75 -14.18
CA GLU A 136 -13.24 7.91 -14.29
C GLU A 136 -13.52 7.13 -12.99
N GLU A 137 -14.78 6.74 -12.81
CA GLU A 137 -15.29 6.12 -11.59
C GLU A 137 -14.57 4.80 -11.22
N ARG A 138 -14.22 3.95 -12.20
CA ARG A 138 -13.55 2.67 -11.93
C ARG A 138 -12.10 2.88 -11.45
N PRO A 139 -11.26 3.69 -12.14
CA PRO A 139 -9.93 4.03 -11.65
C PRO A 139 -9.95 4.88 -10.37
N PHE A 140 -10.94 5.75 -10.17
CA PHE A 140 -11.12 6.50 -8.91
C PHE A 140 -11.12 5.58 -7.69
N ARG A 141 -11.91 4.49 -7.74
CA ARG A 141 -11.95 3.51 -6.65
C ARG A 141 -10.59 2.85 -6.39
N ARG A 142 -9.77 2.66 -7.42
CA ARG A 142 -8.40 2.10 -7.27
C ARG A 142 -7.43 3.11 -6.69
N PHE A 143 -7.57 4.36 -7.05
CA PHE A 143 -6.85 5.47 -6.42
C PHE A 143 -7.19 5.58 -4.92
N VAL A 144 -8.47 5.51 -4.55
CA VAL A 144 -8.87 5.52 -3.13
C VAL A 144 -8.35 4.29 -2.39
N GLU A 145 -8.44 3.08 -2.98
CA GLU A 145 -7.83 1.87 -2.39
C GLU A 145 -6.33 2.05 -2.13
N ALA A 146 -5.59 2.68 -3.04
CA ALA A 146 -4.17 2.96 -2.86
C ALA A 146 -3.91 4.02 -1.77
N CYS A 147 -4.77 5.04 -1.65
CA CYS A 147 -4.70 6.02 -0.56
C CYS A 147 -4.90 5.37 0.82
N ILE A 148 -5.83 4.41 0.93
CA ILE A 148 -6.05 3.64 2.17
C ILE A 148 -4.76 2.90 2.53
N GLU A 149 -4.18 2.18 1.57
CA GLU A 149 -2.95 1.41 1.79
C GLU A 149 -1.79 2.30 2.26
N GLU A 150 -1.59 3.45 1.61
CA GLU A 150 -0.54 4.40 1.98
C GLU A 150 -0.79 5.02 3.35
N THR A 151 -2.04 5.40 3.66
CA THR A 151 -2.41 5.92 5.00
C THR A 151 -2.04 4.91 6.08
N ILE A 152 -2.41 3.65 5.90
CA ILE A 152 -2.14 2.59 6.87
C ILE A 152 -0.63 2.36 7.03
N VAL A 153 0.12 2.33 5.92
CA VAL A 153 1.59 2.20 5.96
C VAL A 153 2.20 3.32 6.80
N VAL A 154 1.75 4.57 6.60
CA VAL A 154 2.25 5.73 7.34
C VAL A 154 1.89 5.64 8.83
N TYR A 155 0.66 5.25 9.18
CA TYR A 155 0.27 5.06 10.58
C TYR A 155 1.10 3.99 11.28
N VAL A 156 1.26 2.82 10.65
CA VAL A 156 2.05 1.72 11.22
C VAL A 156 3.53 2.11 11.34
N ASP A 157 4.09 2.80 10.34
CA ASP A 157 5.49 3.25 10.40
C ASP A 157 5.72 4.25 11.54
N HIS A 158 4.80 5.20 11.76
CA HIS A 158 4.91 6.16 12.86
C HIS A 158 4.72 5.50 14.23
N LEU A 159 3.79 4.55 14.37
CA LEU A 159 3.62 3.76 15.59
C LEU A 159 4.92 3.04 15.96
N LEU A 160 5.54 2.38 14.98
CA LEU A 160 6.74 1.57 15.20
C LEU A 160 8.04 2.39 15.26
N SER A 161 7.98 3.68 14.91
CA SER A 161 9.12 4.62 14.96
C SER A 161 9.13 5.49 16.21
N GLN A 162 7.97 5.72 16.81
CA GLN A 162 7.86 6.53 18.02
C GLN A 162 8.52 5.87 19.23
N LYS A 163 8.75 6.66 20.28
CA LYS A 163 9.47 6.24 21.50
C LYS A 163 8.69 6.51 22.77
N ASN A 164 7.46 7.00 22.66
CA ASN A 164 6.62 7.25 23.83
C ASN A 164 6.07 5.92 24.33
N TYR A 165 5.82 5.85 25.64
CA TYR A 165 5.13 4.71 26.20
C TYR A 165 3.69 4.66 25.70
N ILE A 166 3.22 3.46 25.39
CA ILE A 166 1.83 3.21 25.04
C ILE A 166 1.01 3.22 26.33
N LYS A 167 0.00 4.09 26.37
CA LYS A 167 -0.94 4.23 27.49
C LYS A 167 -2.36 3.93 27.02
N GLU A 168 -3.29 3.80 27.96
CA GLU A 168 -4.71 3.59 27.64
C GLU A 168 -5.29 4.67 26.71
N GLU A 169 -4.92 5.94 26.93
CA GLU A 169 -5.32 7.05 26.04
C GLU A 169 -4.78 6.88 24.61
N THR A 170 -3.62 6.26 24.44
CA THR A 170 -3.05 5.93 23.12
C THR A 170 -3.88 4.85 22.43
N ILE A 171 -4.26 3.80 23.17
CA ILE A 171 -5.07 2.69 22.66
C ILE A 171 -6.46 3.19 22.23
N GLU A 172 -7.11 4.01 23.06
CA GLU A 172 -8.42 4.58 22.72
C GLU A 172 -8.34 5.51 21.51
N ARG A 173 -7.28 6.33 21.42
CA ARG A 173 -7.08 7.19 20.23
C ARG A 173 -6.88 6.38 18.96
N MET A 174 -6.09 5.29 19.00
CA MET A 174 -5.93 4.37 17.86
C MET A 174 -7.28 3.78 17.42
N ARG A 175 -8.13 3.37 18.38
CA ARG A 175 -9.47 2.84 18.09
C ARG A 175 -10.36 3.88 17.38
N LEU A 176 -10.38 5.11 17.88
CA LEU A 176 -11.18 6.19 17.29
C LEU A 176 -10.69 6.56 15.87
N ASP A 177 -9.38 6.47 15.63
CA ASP A 177 -8.81 6.72 14.31
C ASP A 177 -9.15 5.60 13.31
N GLU A 178 -9.09 4.35 13.75
CA GLU A 178 -9.58 3.21 12.95
C GLU A 178 -11.02 3.43 12.49
N GLU A 179 -11.90 3.84 13.41
CA GLU A 179 -13.31 4.13 13.13
C GLU A 179 -13.46 5.30 12.15
N LYS A 180 -12.73 6.40 12.38
CA LYS A 180 -12.77 7.59 11.50
C LYS A 180 -12.27 7.29 10.09
N LEU A 181 -11.17 6.55 9.96
CA LEU A 181 -10.63 6.15 8.65
C LEU A 181 -11.58 5.17 7.95
N MET A 182 -12.14 4.20 8.67
CA MET A 182 -13.15 3.28 8.13
C MET A 182 -14.35 4.03 7.56
N ASP A 183 -14.89 4.96 8.34
CA ASP A 183 -16.07 5.75 8.01
C ASP A 183 -15.83 6.66 6.80
N PHE A 184 -14.67 7.29 6.72
CA PHE A 184 -14.29 8.12 5.57
C PHE A 184 -14.17 7.28 4.29
N PHE A 185 -13.36 6.22 4.31
CA PHE A 185 -13.02 5.51 3.09
C PHE A 185 -14.18 4.66 2.55
N ARG A 186 -15.10 4.17 3.39
CA ARG A 186 -16.27 3.40 2.93
C ARG A 186 -17.27 4.21 2.12
N GLU A 187 -17.20 5.54 2.15
CA GLU A 187 -18.02 6.42 1.30
C GLU A 187 -17.63 6.32 -0.18
N HIS A 188 -16.41 5.87 -0.47
CA HIS A 188 -15.83 5.87 -1.81
C HIS A 188 -15.57 4.48 -2.38
N VAL A 189 -15.36 3.47 -1.53
CA VAL A 189 -15.03 2.10 -1.94
C VAL A 189 -15.85 1.07 -1.14
N ASN A 190 -15.91 -0.17 -1.62
CA ASN A 190 -16.68 -1.23 -0.97
C ASN A 190 -16.19 -1.47 0.47
N VAL A 191 -17.13 -1.54 1.43
CA VAL A 191 -16.85 -1.72 2.86
C VAL A 191 -15.89 -2.88 3.16
N THR A 192 -16.06 -4.05 2.52
CA THR A 192 -15.19 -5.21 2.77
C THR A 192 -13.74 -4.97 2.37
N LYS A 193 -13.51 -4.11 1.35
CA LYS A 193 -12.17 -3.71 0.92
C LYS A 193 -11.51 -2.71 1.87
N VAL A 194 -12.31 -1.88 2.54
CA VAL A 194 -11.83 -0.96 3.58
C VAL A 194 -11.50 -1.77 4.82
N GLU A 195 -12.43 -2.61 5.29
CA GLU A 195 -12.26 -3.46 6.47
C GLU A 195 -11.00 -4.32 6.38
N SER A 196 -10.82 -5.01 5.26
CA SER A 196 -9.64 -5.88 5.06
C SER A 196 -8.31 -5.13 5.08
N ARG A 197 -8.29 -3.84 4.70
CA ARG A 197 -7.07 -3.01 4.75
C ARG A 197 -6.87 -2.45 6.15
N VAL A 198 -7.89 -1.80 6.72
CA VAL A 198 -7.84 -1.14 8.03
C VAL A 198 -7.59 -2.14 9.16
N ARG A 199 -7.98 -3.41 9.00
CA ARG A 199 -7.78 -4.49 9.98
C ARG A 199 -6.40 -4.49 10.63
N ILE A 200 -5.33 -4.23 9.88
CA ILE A 200 -3.98 -4.24 10.44
C ILE A 200 -3.75 -3.15 11.49
N LEU A 201 -4.46 -2.00 11.43
CA LEU A 201 -4.42 -0.99 12.48
C LEU A 201 -5.02 -1.53 13.78
N ALA A 202 -6.15 -2.24 13.68
CA ALA A 202 -6.76 -2.92 14.81
C ALA A 202 -5.84 -4.01 15.38
N ASP A 203 -5.19 -4.81 14.53
CA ASP A 203 -4.26 -5.82 15.03
C ASP A 203 -3.03 -5.19 15.71
N MET A 204 -2.53 -4.04 15.22
CA MET A 204 -1.47 -3.29 15.90
C MET A 204 -1.93 -2.74 17.25
N ARG A 205 -3.17 -2.24 17.35
CA ARG A 205 -3.79 -1.81 18.61
C ARG A 205 -3.91 -2.99 19.58
N ASP A 206 -4.39 -4.13 19.11
CA ASP A 206 -4.56 -5.33 19.92
C ASP A 206 -3.21 -5.85 20.45
N LEU A 207 -2.15 -5.88 19.64
CA LEU A 207 -0.78 -6.16 20.12
C LEU A 207 -0.32 -5.11 21.13
N ALA A 208 -0.59 -3.83 20.86
CA ALA A 208 -0.22 -2.73 21.75
C ALA A 208 -0.92 -2.81 23.11
N SER A 209 -2.12 -3.38 23.20
CA SER A 209 -2.88 -3.56 24.45
C SER A 209 -2.84 -4.99 25.02
N ALA A 210 -2.16 -5.93 24.37
CA ALA A 210 -2.12 -7.32 24.82
C ALA A 210 -1.58 -7.44 26.25
N GLY A 211 -2.27 -8.24 27.08
CA GLY A 211 -2.02 -8.35 28.52
C GLY A 211 -1.39 -9.68 28.96
N SER A 212 -1.12 -10.59 28.02
CA SER A 212 -0.53 -11.90 28.31
C SER A 212 0.23 -12.46 27.11
N LEU A 213 1.16 -13.38 27.37
CA LEU A 213 1.87 -14.15 26.34
C LEU A 213 0.92 -14.78 25.32
N ASP A 214 -0.13 -15.47 25.79
CA ASP A 214 -1.14 -16.12 24.94
C ASP A 214 -1.87 -15.13 24.04
N SER A 215 -2.12 -13.91 24.53
CA SER A 215 -2.76 -12.87 23.73
C SER A 215 -1.84 -12.40 22.61
N PHE A 216 -0.56 -12.14 22.91
CA PHE A 216 0.44 -11.77 21.90
C PHE A 216 0.58 -12.83 20.82
N THR A 217 0.72 -14.11 21.20
CA THR A 217 0.91 -15.21 20.24
C THR A 217 -0.33 -15.43 19.38
N LEU A 218 -1.53 -15.33 19.95
CA LEU A 218 -2.79 -15.44 19.20
C LEU A 218 -2.94 -14.30 18.18
N ILE A 219 -2.78 -13.05 18.63
CA ILE A 219 -2.91 -11.89 17.74
C ILE A 219 -1.86 -11.95 16.63
N PHE A 220 -0.60 -12.25 16.96
CA PHE A 220 0.46 -12.34 15.97
C PHE A 220 0.21 -13.48 14.96
N THR A 221 -0.29 -14.63 15.41
CA THR A 221 -0.71 -15.72 14.52
C THR A 221 -1.80 -15.26 13.56
N ASN A 222 -2.82 -14.56 14.06
CA ASN A 222 -3.90 -14.02 13.23
C ASN A 222 -3.38 -13.01 12.19
N ILE A 223 -2.43 -12.14 12.57
CA ILE A 223 -1.79 -11.21 11.63
C ILE A 223 -1.13 -11.98 10.49
N LEU A 224 -0.40 -13.06 10.79
CA LEU A 224 0.29 -13.85 9.76
C LEU A 224 -0.65 -14.54 8.77
N GLU A 225 -1.93 -14.73 9.09
CA GLU A 225 -2.90 -15.27 8.14
C GLU A 225 -3.17 -14.31 6.96
N HIS A 226 -3.14 -13.00 7.21
CA HIS A 226 -3.47 -11.99 6.19
C HIS A 226 -2.30 -11.07 5.82
N GLN A 227 -1.28 -10.92 6.67
CA GLN A 227 0.00 -10.26 6.42
C GLN A 227 1.17 -11.21 6.76
N PRO A 228 1.42 -12.26 5.94
CA PRO A 228 2.42 -13.29 6.27
C PRO A 228 3.86 -12.79 6.32
N ASP A 229 4.13 -11.60 5.80
CA ASP A 229 5.42 -10.93 5.82
C ASP A 229 5.60 -9.99 7.03
N CYS A 230 4.68 -10.01 7.99
CA CYS A 230 4.81 -9.30 9.28
C CYS A 230 5.96 -9.90 10.09
N PRO A 231 7.07 -9.16 10.29
CA PRO A 231 8.23 -9.72 10.96
C PRO A 231 8.11 -9.55 12.48
N PRO A 232 8.71 -10.44 13.29
CA PRO A 232 8.61 -10.42 14.75
C PRO A 232 9.20 -9.14 15.39
N GLU A 233 10.02 -8.37 14.67
CA GLU A 233 10.49 -7.04 15.06
C GLU A 233 9.35 -6.04 15.33
N VAL A 234 8.17 -6.27 14.75
CA VAL A 234 6.95 -5.49 15.05
C VAL A 234 6.56 -5.69 16.51
N VAL A 235 6.47 -6.95 16.95
CA VAL A 235 6.16 -7.29 18.36
C VAL A 235 7.25 -6.76 19.29
N GLU A 236 8.53 -6.93 18.92
CA GLU A 236 9.66 -6.41 19.70
C GLU A 236 9.56 -4.90 19.95
N LYS A 237 9.20 -4.12 18.93
CA LYS A 237 9.03 -2.68 19.03
C LYS A 237 7.83 -2.29 19.90
N LEU A 238 6.68 -2.95 19.74
CA LEU A 238 5.48 -2.66 20.53
C LEU A 238 5.68 -2.99 22.01
N VAL A 239 6.23 -4.17 22.31
CA VAL A 239 6.54 -4.58 23.70
C VAL A 239 7.57 -3.65 24.34
N ALA A 240 8.54 -3.13 23.58
CA ALA A 240 9.51 -2.17 24.12
C ALA A 240 8.89 -0.83 24.55
N MET A 241 7.71 -0.48 24.04
CA MET A 241 6.95 0.71 24.42
C MET A 241 5.96 0.46 25.56
N ARG A 242 5.94 -0.75 26.15
CA ARG A 242 5.06 -1.13 27.27
C ARG A 242 5.83 -1.14 28.58
N GLU A 243 5.53 -0.19 29.46
CA GLU A 243 6.20 -0.05 30.76
C GLU A 243 5.72 -1.07 31.80
N ASP A 244 4.53 -1.62 31.61
CA ASP A 244 3.87 -2.60 32.47
C ASP A 244 4.37 -4.03 32.26
N ILE A 245 5.09 -4.30 31.15
CA ILE A 245 5.63 -5.62 30.83
C ILE A 245 7.08 -5.75 31.36
N PRO A 246 7.37 -6.67 32.30
CA PRO A 246 8.73 -6.91 32.76
C PRO A 246 9.67 -7.39 31.65
N ARG A 247 10.93 -6.96 31.69
CA ARG A 247 11.94 -7.34 30.66
C ARG A 247 12.12 -8.84 30.41
N LYS A 248 11.87 -9.68 31.42
CA LYS A 248 11.95 -11.14 31.27
C LYS A 248 10.80 -11.64 30.41
N GLU A 249 9.59 -11.22 30.71
CA GLU A 249 8.37 -11.55 29.97
C GLU A 249 8.42 -10.98 28.55
N ALA A 250 8.90 -9.75 28.38
CA ALA A 250 9.12 -9.15 27.07
C ALA A 250 10.01 -10.01 26.15
N LYS A 251 11.08 -10.61 26.69
CA LYS A 251 11.96 -11.50 25.92
C LYS A 251 11.26 -12.82 25.53
N GLU A 252 10.45 -13.35 26.44
CA GLU A 252 9.68 -14.58 26.22
C GLU A 252 8.62 -14.37 25.12
N ILE A 253 7.86 -13.27 25.18
CA ILE A 253 6.90 -12.86 24.15
C ILE A 253 7.55 -12.78 22.77
N VAL A 254 8.68 -12.06 22.68
CA VAL A 254 9.39 -11.88 21.40
C VAL A 254 9.95 -13.21 20.89
N GLN A 255 10.43 -14.08 21.77
CA GLN A 255 10.95 -15.39 21.38
C GLN A 255 9.85 -16.29 20.82
N GLU A 256 8.70 -16.37 21.48
CA GLU A 256 7.57 -17.17 21.00
C GLU A 256 7.01 -16.66 19.66
N CYS A 257 6.90 -15.34 19.50
CA CYS A 257 6.47 -14.77 18.21
C CYS A 257 7.49 -15.04 17.10
N LYS A 258 8.79 -15.11 17.40
CA LYS A 258 9.82 -15.51 16.43
C LYS A 258 9.63 -16.95 15.98
N GLU A 259 9.38 -17.87 16.91
CA GLU A 259 9.15 -19.28 16.61
C GLU A 259 7.88 -19.47 15.77
N ILE A 260 6.79 -18.75 16.09
CA ILE A 260 5.56 -18.74 15.29
C ILE A 260 5.85 -18.24 13.86
N TYR A 261 6.60 -17.15 13.71
CA TYR A 261 6.97 -16.62 12.40
C TYR A 261 7.77 -17.64 11.59
N GLU A 262 8.83 -18.22 12.18
CA GLU A 262 9.67 -19.23 11.52
C GLU A 262 8.86 -20.45 11.06
N ASN A 263 7.92 -20.92 11.88
CA ASN A 263 7.03 -22.04 11.55
C ASN A 263 6.01 -21.71 10.45
N SER A 264 5.72 -20.44 10.20
CA SER A 264 4.78 -20.00 9.16
C SER A 264 5.41 -19.96 7.75
N LEU A 265 6.74 -19.89 7.67
CA LEU A 265 7.50 -19.75 6.43
C LEU A 265 7.40 -21.01 5.56
N VAL A 266 7.42 -20.81 4.24
CA VAL A 266 7.52 -21.87 3.24
C VAL A 266 8.83 -21.68 2.50
N ASP A 267 9.70 -22.68 2.52
CA ASP A 267 11.06 -22.60 1.97
C ASP A 267 11.85 -21.37 2.46
N GLY A 268 11.67 -21.01 3.73
CA GLY A 268 12.32 -19.87 4.36
C GLY A 268 11.77 -18.49 3.95
N ASN A 269 10.65 -18.44 3.21
CA ASN A 269 10.03 -17.19 2.77
C ASN A 269 8.56 -17.08 3.23
N PRO A 270 8.05 -15.85 3.45
CA PRO A 270 6.62 -15.63 3.63
C PRO A 270 5.81 -16.14 2.43
N ARG A 271 4.62 -16.69 2.69
CA ARG A 271 3.75 -17.25 1.64
C ARG A 271 3.31 -16.23 0.59
N LYS A 272 3.16 -14.97 1.00
CA LYS A 272 2.89 -13.81 0.14
C LYS A 272 3.39 -12.55 0.83
N SER A 273 3.75 -11.54 0.04
CA SER A 273 3.98 -10.20 0.55
C SER A 273 2.65 -9.49 0.81
N GLY A 274 2.55 -8.85 1.97
CA GLY A 274 1.51 -7.92 2.31
C GLY A 274 1.79 -6.54 1.73
N PHE A 275 0.87 -5.59 1.95
CA PHE A 275 1.05 -4.21 1.46
C PHE A 275 1.77 -3.31 2.47
N VAL A 276 1.92 -3.75 3.73
CA VAL A 276 2.39 -2.93 4.86
C VAL A 276 3.89 -3.11 5.09
N PHE A 277 4.31 -4.29 5.57
CA PHE A 277 5.59 -4.46 6.25
C PHE A 277 6.81 -4.31 5.35
N GLY A 278 6.68 -4.65 4.05
CA GLY A 278 7.71 -4.39 3.05
C GLY A 278 7.99 -2.90 2.80
N LYS A 279 7.06 -2.00 3.15
CA LYS A 279 7.16 -0.55 2.91
C LYS A 279 7.59 0.26 4.13
N LEU A 280 7.65 -0.34 5.32
CA LEU A 280 7.96 0.37 6.56
C LEU A 280 9.43 0.82 6.60
N LYS A 281 9.66 2.12 6.75
CA LYS A 281 11.00 2.72 6.85
C LYS A 281 11.72 2.24 8.11
N CYS A 282 10.97 2.09 9.21
CA CYS A 282 11.51 1.68 10.50
C CYS A 282 12.06 0.24 10.54
N LEU A 283 11.66 -0.62 9.59
CA LEU A 283 12.12 -2.00 9.47
C LEU A 283 13.18 -2.19 8.39
N THR A 284 13.10 -1.42 7.30
CA THR A 284 14.04 -1.49 6.18
C THR A 284 15.41 -0.88 6.49
N ALA A 285 15.46 0.17 7.33
CA ALA A 285 16.71 0.86 7.70
C ALA A 285 17.77 -0.05 8.38
N LYS A 286 17.37 -1.19 8.98
CA LYS A 286 18.30 -2.12 9.66
C LYS A 286 19.03 -3.10 8.72
N LYS A 287 18.56 -3.32 7.47
CA LYS A 287 19.17 -4.29 6.55
C LYS A 287 20.54 -3.86 5.98
N GLY A 288 20.95 -2.60 6.18
CA GLY A 288 22.17 -2.03 5.58
C GLY A 288 23.47 -2.12 6.38
N ILE A 289 23.47 -2.53 7.66
CA ILE A 289 24.65 -2.33 8.54
C ILE A 289 25.33 -3.63 8.99
N TRP A 290 24.75 -4.82 8.75
CA TRP A 290 25.31 -6.10 9.21
C TRP A 290 25.89 -7.01 8.11
N ARG A 291 26.26 -6.46 6.94
CA ARG A 291 27.15 -7.12 5.97
C ARG A 291 28.52 -6.46 5.92
N LYS A 292 29.26 -6.55 7.02
CA LYS A 292 30.74 -6.60 7.06
C LYS A 292 31.21 -6.63 8.52
N ARG A 293 31.47 -7.84 9.02
CA ARG A 293 32.59 -8.22 9.89
C ARG A 293 32.36 -9.63 10.42
N GLY A 294 33.08 -10.60 9.86
CA GLY A 294 33.10 -11.96 10.39
C GLY A 294 33.62 -12.99 9.39
N GLN A 295 34.96 -13.03 9.27
CA GLN A 295 35.82 -14.01 8.57
C GLN A 295 35.94 -13.88 7.05
#